data_AF-J9EGK3-F1
#
_entry.id   AF-J9EGK3-F1
#
_cell.length_a   1.000
_cell.length_b   1.000
_cell.length_c   1.000
_cell.angle_alpha   90.00
_cell.angle_beta   90.00
_cell.angle_gamma   90.00
#
_symmetry.space_group_name_H-M   'P 1'
#
loop_
_entity.id
_entity.type
_entity.pdbx_description
1 polymer ?
#
loop_
_entity_poly.entity_id
_entity_poly.type
_entity_poly.pdbx_seq_one_letter_code
_entity_poly.pdbx_strand_id
1 'polypeptide(L)' 'MPDYLGDDMRKSKKEVVTDDDKPFQSLDENDIVVLKRYGQGAYTEQLKQLESDIEECVKKASLM' A
#
# COMPACT_ATOMS: atom_id res chain seq x y z
N MET A 1 -30.96 -15.12 -35.45
CA MET A 1 -31.01 -15.56 -34.04
C MET A 1 -30.50 -14.39 -33.21
N PRO A 2 -31.33 -13.79 -32.33
CA PRO A 2 -30.90 -12.62 -31.56
C PRO A 2 -29.77 -13.00 -30.60
N ASP A 3 -28.76 -12.14 -30.51
CA ASP A 3 -27.63 -12.33 -29.62
C ASP A 3 -28.00 -11.81 -28.22
N TYR A 4 -28.00 -12.71 -27.24
CA TYR A 4 -28.35 -12.43 -25.84
C TYR A 4 -27.10 -12.21 -24.96
N LEU A 5 -25.92 -12.19 -25.57
CA LEU A 5 -24.65 -12.06 -24.85
C LEU A 5 -24.24 -10.59 -24.79
N GLY A 6 -24.44 -9.98 -23.61
CA GLY A 6 -24.00 -8.61 -23.32
C GLY A 6 -22.48 -8.46 -23.34
N ASP A 7 -22.01 -7.23 -23.52
CA ASP A 7 -20.58 -6.90 -23.60
C ASP A 7 -19.78 -7.33 -22.36
N ASP A 8 -20.45 -7.46 -21.22
CA ASP A 8 -19.96 -7.97 -19.94
C ASP A 8 -19.58 -9.46 -19.99
N MET A 9 -20.25 -10.24 -20.85
CA MET A 9 -19.97 -11.67 -21.06
C MET A 9 -19.00 -11.93 -22.21
N ARG A 10 -18.59 -10.88 -22.95
CA ARG A 10 -17.57 -10.99 -23.99
C ARG A 10 -16.20 -10.83 -23.37
N LYS A 11 -15.37 -11.88 -23.48
CA LYS A 11 -13.93 -11.84 -23.17
C LYS A 11 -13.10 -11.01 -24.16
N SER A 12 -13.70 -10.03 -24.85
CA SER A 12 -12.93 -8.95 -25.45
C SER A 12 -12.48 -8.06 -24.31
N LYS A 13 -11.21 -8.18 -23.92
CA LYS A 13 -10.56 -7.24 -23.00
C LYS A 13 -10.79 -5.84 -23.55
N LYS A 14 -11.76 -5.11 -23.00
CA LYS A 14 -11.77 -3.66 -23.11
C LYS A 14 -10.41 -3.25 -22.56
N GLU A 15 -9.60 -2.67 -23.44
CA GLU A 15 -8.23 -2.28 -23.14
C GLU A 15 -8.20 -1.69 -21.74
N VAL A 16 -7.39 -2.30 -20.87
CA VAL A 16 -7.09 -1.73 -19.57
C VAL A 16 -6.54 -0.35 -19.90
N VAL A 17 -7.36 0.68 -19.71
CA VAL A 17 -6.92 2.07 -19.76
C VAL A 17 -5.88 2.15 -18.66
N THR A 18 -4.62 2.03 -19.06
CA THR A 18 -3.47 2.21 -18.21
C THR A 18 -3.60 3.60 -17.65
N ASP A 19 -3.80 3.68 -16.35
CA ASP A 19 -3.96 4.90 -15.55
C ASP A 19 -2.62 5.68 -15.44
N ASP A 20 -1.78 5.57 -16.48
CA ASP A 20 -0.40 6.06 -16.57
C ASP A 20 -0.33 7.55 -16.98
N ASP A 21 -1.46 8.16 -17.38
CA ASP A 21 -1.56 9.58 -17.76
C ASP A 21 -2.02 10.49 -16.60
N LYS A 22 -2.05 9.99 -15.35
CA LYS A 22 -2.33 10.86 -14.21
C LYS A 22 -1.11 11.74 -13.89
N PRO A 23 -1.26 13.07 -13.85
CA PRO A 23 -0.16 13.96 -13.49
C PRO A 23 0.35 13.62 -12.09
N PHE A 24 1.67 13.53 -11.93
CA PHE A 24 2.32 13.32 -10.64
C PHE A 24 1.91 14.45 -9.68
N GLN A 25 1.10 14.13 -8.68
CA GLN A 25 0.68 15.08 -7.66
C GLN A 25 1.64 14.98 -6.48
N SER A 26 2.33 16.09 -6.18
CA SER A 26 3.17 16.20 -5.00
C SER A 26 2.29 16.21 -3.74
N LEU A 27 2.63 15.37 -2.76
CA LEU A 27 1.99 15.37 -1.44
C LEU A 27 2.39 16.62 -0.66
N ASP A 28 1.42 17.33 -0.10
CA ASP A 28 1.67 18.45 0.80
C ASP A 28 1.85 17.99 2.26
N GLU A 29 2.22 18.91 3.15
CA GLU A 29 2.45 18.58 4.57
C GLU A 29 1.19 18.02 5.26
N ASN A 30 -0.01 18.45 4.84
CA ASN A 30 -1.26 17.98 5.41
C ASN A 30 -1.58 16.56 4.92
N ASP A 31 -1.35 16.28 3.64
CA ASP A 31 -1.49 14.96 3.04
C ASP A 31 -0.58 13.95 3.75
N ILE A 32 0.67 14.34 4.03
CA ILE A 32 1.63 13.51 4.76
C ILE A 32 1.13 13.21 6.18
N VAL A 33 0.51 14.18 6.87
CA VAL A 33 -0.03 13.97 8.23
C VAL A 33 -1.20 12.99 8.20
N VAL A 34 -2.11 13.12 7.24
CA VAL A 34 -3.25 12.20 7.06
C VAL A 34 -2.74 10.79 6.77
N LEU A 35 -1.79 10.63 5.85
CA LEU A 35 -1.19 9.33 5.53
C LEU A 35 -0.43 8.73 6.72
N LYS A 36 0.26 9.53 7.52
CA LYS A 36 0.89 9.04 8.76
C LYS A 36 -0.14 8.60 9.79
N ARG A 37 -1.25 9.33 9.92
CA ARG A 37 -2.27 9.08 10.94
C ARG A 37 -3.15 7.88 10.61
N TYR A 38 -3.49 7.70 9.34
CA TYR A 38 -4.46 6.70 8.87
C TYR A 38 -3.88 5.64 7.94
N GLY A 39 -2.69 5.86 7.37
CA GLY A 39 -2.00 4.91 6.50
C GLY A 39 -1.12 3.91 7.26
N GLN A 40 -0.93 4.10 8.57
CA GLN A 40 -0.27 3.11 9.41
C GLN A 40 -1.29 2.07 9.90
N GLY A 41 -0.99 0.78 9.70
CA GLY A 41 -1.78 -0.32 10.26
C GLY A 41 -1.76 -0.31 11.79
N ALA A 42 -2.78 -0.91 12.41
CA ALA A 42 -2.97 -0.89 13.88
C ALA A 42 -1.76 -1.35 14.70
N TYR A 43 -0.87 -2.17 14.10
CA TYR A 43 0.30 -2.75 14.75
C TYR A 43 1.63 -2.11 14.33
N THR A 44 1.62 -1.05 13.51
CA THR A 44 2.85 -0.47 12.93
C THR A 44 3.86 -0.04 13.99
N GLU A 45 3.41 0.66 15.04
CA GLU A 45 4.30 1.13 16.12
C GLU A 45 4.82 -0.04 16.97
N GLN A 46 3.98 -1.04 17.23
CA GLN A 46 4.37 -2.25 17.97
C GLN A 46 5.41 -3.07 17.22
N LEU A 47 5.30 -3.15 15.89
CA LEU A 47 6.29 -3.84 15.05
C LEU A 47 7.64 -3.11 15.07
N LYS A 48 7.65 -1.78 14.92
CA LYS A 48 8.89 -0.99 15.02
C LYS A 48 9.56 -1.13 16.38
N GLN A 49 8.76 -1.12 17.45
CA GLN A 49 9.27 -1.30 18.80
C GLN A 49 9.89 -2.70 18.96
N LEU A 50 9.21 -3.74 18.48
CA LEU A 50 9.72 -5.10 18.49
C LEU A 50 11.02 -5.24 17.70
N GLU A 51 11.14 -4.61 16.53
CA GLU A 51 12.38 -4.58 15.74
C GLU A 51 13.54 -3.97 16.53
N SER A 52 13.30 -2.82 17.19
CA SER A 52 14.30 -2.17 18.06
C SER A 52 14.69 -3.05 19.24
N ASP A 53 13.71 -3.66 19.90
CA ASP A 53 13.94 -4.53 21.07
C ASP A 53 14.78 -5.77 20.69
N ILE A 54 14.54 -6.35 19.52
CA ILE A 54 15.34 -7.46 18.98
C ILE A 54 16.78 -7.00 18.76
N GLU A 55 16.98 -5.85 18.12
CA GLU A 55 18.32 -5.33 17.85
C GLU A 55 19.10 -5.05 19.15
N GLU A 56 18.44 -4.49 20.15
CA GLU A 56 19.03 -4.29 21.48
C GLU A 56 19.37 -5.61 22.17
N CYS A 57 18.49 -6.61 22.11
CA CYS A 57 18.73 -7.93 22.69
C CYS A 57 19.95 -8.60 22.05
N VAL A 58 20.07 -8.53 20.72
CA VAL A 58 21.22 -9.05 19.99
C VAL A 58 22.50 -8.32 20.40
N LYS A 59 22.46 -6.98 20.49
CA LYS A 59 23.62 -6.20 20.96
C LYS A 59 24.04 -6.60 22.35
N LYS A 60 23.11 -6.71 23.30
CA LYS A 60 23.37 -7.15 24.68
C LYS A 60 23.97 -8.56 24.74
N ALA A 61 23.42 -9.50 23.96
CA ALA A 61 23.94 -10.87 23.88
C ALA A 61 25.33 -10.96 23.22
N SER A 62 25.66 -10.04 22.31
CA SER A 62 26.99 -9.97 21.66
C SER A 62 28.07 -9.29 22.49
N LEU A 63 27.65 -8.44 23.45
CA LEU A 63 28.54 -7.70 24.37
C LEU A 63 28.84 -8.48 25.66
N MET A 64 28.22 -9.63 25.86
CA MET A 64 28.41 -10.54 27.00
C MET A 64 29.22 -11.76 26.58
#